data_AF-A0A257SLC3-F1
#
_entry.id   AF-A0A257SLC3-F1
#
_cell.length_a   1.000
_cell.length_b   1.000
_cell.length_c   1.000
_cell.angle_alpha   90.00
_cell.angle_beta   90.00
_cell.angle_gamma   90.00
#
_symmetry.space_group_name_H-M   'P 1'
#
loop_
_entity.id
_entity.type
_entity.pdbx_description
1 polymer ?
#
loop_
_entity_poly.entity_id
_entity_poly.type
_entity_poly.pdbx_seq_one_letter_code
_entity_poly.pdbx_strand_id
1 'polypeptide(L)'
;MRSRGRAHAEHRRHRSAAARDHGTHRRPRAVHRPARRQLHHGGAAHPPWHARRRARVGRQSAGVARLRVRRRPTRGHGRPPRRRTRARRHRRRGGRPVSLALYRIDDRLIHGQVVLGWGQPLDIRFIVLVDDAIAASEWERDLYRMAVPPGMDVYFETAAGCCSRLDEFRRDPRPGILLTGDVNTMRAVAASGGVPAVNLGGIHHRSDRTQRLRYVFLAPDEELALRDIAARGIAVTAQDVPSSRAVPLDEILGAGAPS
;
A
#
# COMPACT_ATOMS: atom_id res chain seq x y z
N MET A 1 13.41 -29.54 76.86
CA MET A 1 11.98 -29.92 76.66
C MET A 1 11.11 -28.82 77.26
N ARG A 2 10.18 -28.26 76.48
CA ARG A 2 9.16 -27.23 76.81
C ARG A 2 9.66 -25.80 77.17
N SER A 3 9.35 -24.85 76.29
CA SER A 3 8.84 -23.53 76.70
C SER A 3 7.86 -23.02 75.64
N ARG A 4 6.63 -22.70 76.08
CA ARG A 4 5.58 -22.03 75.31
C ARG A 4 5.56 -20.58 75.78
N GLY A 5 5.58 -19.62 74.85
CA GLY A 5 5.31 -18.22 75.11
C GLY A 5 4.25 -17.70 74.14
N ARG A 6 3.06 -17.41 74.66
CA ARG A 6 2.02 -16.61 73.99
C ARG A 6 2.36 -15.13 74.17
N ALA A 7 2.10 -14.29 73.17
CA ALA A 7 1.96 -12.86 73.38
C ALA A 7 0.77 -12.31 72.57
N HIS A 8 -0.07 -11.57 73.29
CA HIS A 8 -1.31 -10.92 72.92
C HIS A 8 -1.05 -9.55 72.30
N ALA A 9 -1.99 -9.10 71.45
CA ALA A 9 -2.16 -7.72 71.03
C ALA A 9 -2.80 -6.86 72.13
N GLU A 10 -2.43 -5.57 72.23
CA GLU A 10 -3.32 -4.40 72.09
C GLU A 10 -2.67 -3.05 72.49
N HIS A 11 -2.85 -2.06 71.61
CA HIS A 11 -3.18 -0.63 71.83
C HIS A 11 -2.41 0.23 72.86
N ARG A 12 -1.82 1.35 72.38
CA ARG A 12 -2.06 2.69 72.95
C ARG A 12 -1.60 3.85 72.03
N ARG A 13 -2.32 4.95 72.21
CA ARG A 13 -2.36 6.24 71.49
C ARG A 13 -1.28 7.23 71.97
N HIS A 14 -1.11 8.33 71.19
CA HIS A 14 -0.68 9.72 71.50
C HIS A 14 0.26 10.22 70.36
N ARG A 15 0.18 11.41 69.76
CA ARG A 15 -0.04 12.78 70.28
C ARG A 15 -0.32 13.78 69.12
N SER A 16 -0.92 14.93 69.46
CA SER A 16 -1.30 16.10 68.65
C SER A 16 -0.18 17.08 68.27
N ALA A 17 -0.42 17.91 67.22
CA ALA A 17 -0.31 19.40 67.16
C ALA A 17 -0.43 19.84 65.67
N ALA A 18 -1.46 20.54 65.18
CA ALA A 18 -1.87 21.95 65.36
C ALA A 18 -0.97 22.99 64.66
N ALA A 19 -1.43 23.54 63.53
CA ALA A 19 -1.18 24.92 63.08
C ALA A 19 -2.33 25.38 62.17
N ARG A 20 -2.88 26.55 62.48
CA ARG A 20 -3.94 27.27 61.77
C ARG A 20 -3.29 28.30 60.84
N ASP A 21 -3.90 28.59 59.69
CA ASP A 21 -3.80 29.92 59.10
C ASP A 21 -5.10 30.32 58.38
N HIS A 22 -5.48 31.58 58.56
CA HIS A 22 -6.67 32.25 58.07
C HIS A 22 -6.26 33.34 57.08
N GLY A 23 -6.90 33.40 55.91
CA GLY A 23 -6.81 34.58 55.03
C GLY A 23 -7.60 34.40 53.73
N THR A 24 -8.87 34.81 53.71
CA THR A 24 -9.42 36.09 53.21
C THR A 24 -9.95 36.03 51.77
N HIS A 25 -11.23 36.41 51.66
CA HIS A 25 -12.05 36.53 50.46
C HIS A 25 -11.53 37.57 49.45
N ARG A 26 -11.58 37.24 48.15
CA ARG A 26 -11.76 38.22 47.06
C ARG A 26 -12.74 37.69 45.98
N ARG A 27 -13.61 38.60 45.55
CA ARG A 27 -14.77 38.45 44.63
C ARG A 27 -14.40 38.07 43.18
N PRO A 28 -15.36 37.52 42.39
CA PRO A 28 -15.13 37.09 41.02
C PRO A 28 -15.02 38.28 40.03
N ARG A 29 -14.09 38.19 39.07
CA ARG A 29 -13.96 39.13 37.95
C ARG A 29 -14.80 38.69 36.75
N ALA A 30 -15.38 39.69 36.11
CA ALA A 30 -16.30 39.62 34.99
C ALA A 30 -15.70 38.97 33.73
N VAL A 31 -16.59 38.29 33.02
CA VAL A 31 -16.42 37.70 31.68
C VAL A 31 -16.30 38.82 30.65
N HIS A 32 -15.16 38.91 29.97
CA HIS A 32 -15.01 39.70 28.74
C HIS A 32 -14.96 38.77 27.53
N ARG A 33 -16.01 38.84 26.70
CA ARG A 33 -16.01 38.39 25.30
C ARG A 33 -15.21 39.38 24.45
N PRO A 34 -14.38 38.91 23.50
CA PRO A 34 -14.07 39.68 22.32
C PRO A 34 -14.80 39.15 21.08
N ALA A 35 -15.47 40.10 20.43
CA ALA A 35 -15.74 40.27 19.01
C ALA A 35 -15.91 39.03 18.10
N ARG A 36 -17.16 38.85 17.67
CA ARG A 36 -17.51 38.22 16.39
C ARG A 36 -16.85 39.00 15.26
N ARG A 37 -15.94 38.36 14.51
CA ARG A 37 -15.54 38.81 13.16
C ARG A 37 -16.19 37.91 12.12
N GLN A 38 -16.74 38.58 11.11
CA GLN A 38 -17.61 38.08 10.06
C GLN A 38 -16.87 37.04 9.20
N LEU A 39 -17.48 35.88 9.03
CA LEU A 39 -17.12 34.93 7.98
C LEU A 39 -17.79 35.42 6.69
N HIS A 40 -16.98 35.95 5.77
CA HIS A 40 -17.39 36.14 4.39
C HIS A 40 -17.58 34.78 3.73
N HIS A 41 -18.80 34.53 3.23
CA HIS A 41 -19.10 33.43 2.32
C HIS A 41 -18.41 33.66 0.98
N GLY A 42 -17.21 33.10 0.82
CA GLY A 42 -16.55 32.91 -0.47
C GLY A 42 -16.93 31.57 -1.07
N GLY A 43 -18.07 31.52 -1.76
CA GLY A 43 -18.44 30.38 -2.61
C GLY A 43 -17.52 30.34 -3.84
N ALA A 44 -16.49 29.50 -3.79
CA ALA A 44 -15.69 29.17 -4.96
C ALA A 44 -16.43 28.11 -5.79
N ALA A 45 -17.12 28.56 -6.83
CA ALA A 45 -17.70 27.71 -7.86
C ALA A 45 -16.57 27.05 -8.67
N HIS A 46 -16.58 25.73 -8.73
CA HIS A 46 -15.81 24.96 -9.71
C HIS A 46 -16.31 25.29 -11.13
N PRO A 47 -15.44 25.60 -12.10
CA PRO A 47 -15.86 25.76 -13.49
C PRO A 47 -16.10 24.39 -14.16
N PRO A 48 -17.22 24.20 -14.88
CA PRO A 48 -17.44 23.01 -15.68
C PRO A 48 -16.62 23.04 -16.98
N TRP A 49 -15.83 22.00 -17.18
CA TRP A 49 -15.01 21.74 -18.37
C TRP A 49 -15.84 21.15 -19.51
N HIS A 50 -16.65 21.91 -20.24
CA HIS A 50 -17.22 21.39 -21.51
C HIS A 50 -17.30 22.44 -22.61
N ALA A 51 -16.19 22.67 -23.29
CA ALA A 51 -16.20 23.30 -24.61
C ALA A 51 -16.45 22.24 -25.69
N ARG A 52 -17.71 22.08 -26.11
CA ARG A 52 -18.05 21.41 -27.37
C ARG A 52 -17.85 22.41 -28.50
N ARG A 53 -16.80 22.23 -29.31
CA ARG A 53 -16.71 22.85 -30.64
C ARG A 53 -16.82 21.78 -31.72
N ARG A 54 -17.91 21.90 -32.47
CA ARG A 54 -18.19 21.22 -33.73
C ARG A 54 -17.07 21.52 -34.73
N ALA A 55 -16.47 20.50 -35.31
CA ALA A 55 -15.67 20.63 -36.52
C ALA A 55 -16.35 19.87 -37.67
N ARG A 56 -16.47 20.60 -38.76
CA ARG A 56 -17.18 20.33 -40.02
C ARG A 56 -16.71 19.04 -40.70
N VAL A 57 -17.68 18.27 -41.18
CA VAL A 57 -17.49 17.22 -42.19
C VAL A 57 -17.26 17.89 -43.55
N GLY A 58 -16.04 17.78 -44.06
CA GLY A 58 -15.69 18.11 -45.44
C GLY A 58 -15.64 16.81 -46.25
N ARG A 59 -16.60 16.66 -47.17
CA ARG A 59 -16.56 15.68 -48.26
C ARG A 59 -15.39 15.99 -49.19
N GLN A 60 -14.70 14.96 -49.68
CA GLN A 60 -14.18 14.93 -51.04
C GLN A 60 -14.07 13.49 -51.51
N SER A 61 -14.50 13.30 -52.75
CA SER A 61 -14.77 12.02 -53.41
C SER A 61 -13.68 11.66 -54.41
N ALA A 62 -13.74 10.40 -54.85
CA ALA A 62 -13.39 9.87 -56.16
C ALA A 62 -11.95 9.38 -56.39
N GLY A 63 -11.87 8.12 -56.84
CA GLY A 63 -10.66 7.46 -57.30
C GLY A 63 -10.88 5.97 -57.55
N VAL A 64 -11.83 5.62 -58.43
CA VAL A 64 -12.04 4.26 -58.93
C VAL A 64 -11.02 3.98 -60.03
N ALA A 65 -10.25 2.89 -59.95
CA ALA A 65 -9.57 2.31 -61.10
C ALA A 65 -9.65 0.79 -61.08
N ARG A 66 -10.05 0.23 -62.22
CA ARG A 66 -10.51 -1.13 -62.45
C ARG A 66 -9.36 -2.09 -62.78
N LEU A 67 -9.51 -3.30 -62.25
CA LEU A 67 -9.19 -4.64 -62.78
C LEU A 67 -8.43 -4.75 -64.12
N ARG A 68 -7.32 -5.52 -64.13
CA ARG A 68 -6.96 -6.41 -65.25
C ARG A 68 -6.38 -7.73 -64.75
N VAL A 69 -7.13 -8.80 -65.04
CA VAL A 69 -6.70 -10.20 -64.99
C VAL A 69 -5.92 -10.52 -66.26
N ARG A 70 -4.76 -11.17 -66.14
CA ARG A 70 -4.18 -11.99 -67.23
C ARG A 70 -3.59 -13.28 -66.67
N ARG A 71 -3.91 -14.38 -67.36
CA ARG A 71 -3.58 -15.78 -67.05
C ARG A 71 -2.15 -16.16 -67.49
N ARG A 72 -1.65 -17.19 -66.80
CA ARG A 72 -0.43 -18.03 -66.87
C ARG A 72 -0.03 -18.57 -68.27
N PRO A 73 1.21 -19.09 -68.45
CA PRO A 73 1.49 -20.55 -68.29
C PRO A 73 2.85 -20.89 -67.60
N THR A 74 2.86 -21.73 -66.57
CA THR A 74 3.30 -23.15 -66.47
C THR A 74 4.81 -23.45 -66.56
N ARG A 75 5.40 -23.94 -65.45
CA ARG A 75 6.05 -25.26 -65.25
C ARG A 75 7.06 -25.15 -64.10
N GLY A 76 7.08 -26.14 -63.20
CA GLY A 76 8.07 -26.21 -62.12
C GLY A 76 7.61 -27.07 -60.94
N HIS A 77 8.21 -28.23 -60.83
CA HIS A 77 7.96 -29.31 -59.87
C HIS A 77 8.09 -28.90 -58.39
N GLY A 78 7.32 -29.56 -57.51
CA GLY A 78 7.61 -29.58 -56.08
C GLY A 78 6.38 -29.78 -55.20
N ARG A 79 6.21 -30.99 -54.66
CA ARG A 79 5.30 -31.29 -53.54
C ARG A 79 5.60 -30.31 -52.37
N PRO A 80 4.61 -29.68 -51.74
CA PRO A 80 4.87 -28.88 -50.55
C PRO A 80 5.11 -29.81 -49.36
N PRO A 81 6.11 -29.53 -48.49
CA PRO A 81 6.27 -30.28 -47.26
C PRO A 81 5.12 -29.93 -46.31
N ARG A 82 4.49 -30.96 -45.73
CA ARG A 82 3.51 -30.82 -44.65
C ARG A 82 4.17 -30.06 -43.49
N ARG A 83 3.80 -28.79 -43.31
CA ARG A 83 4.14 -28.01 -42.11
C ARG A 83 3.47 -28.68 -40.92
N ARG A 84 4.21 -29.55 -40.22
CA ARG A 84 3.92 -29.89 -38.83
C ARG A 84 4.09 -28.60 -38.04
N THR A 85 2.99 -27.93 -37.70
CA THR A 85 2.96 -26.91 -36.66
C THR A 85 3.36 -27.59 -35.35
N ARG A 86 4.66 -27.61 -35.07
CA ARG A 86 5.19 -27.88 -33.73
C ARG A 86 4.69 -26.73 -32.87
N ALA A 87 3.54 -26.93 -32.21
CA ALA A 87 3.15 -26.11 -31.08
C ALA A 87 4.37 -26.05 -30.16
N ARG A 88 4.94 -24.86 -29.99
CA ARG A 88 5.96 -24.59 -28.98
C ARG A 88 5.29 -24.84 -27.63
N ARG A 89 5.34 -26.08 -27.15
CA ARG A 89 5.15 -26.38 -25.73
C ARG A 89 6.28 -25.65 -25.02
N HIS A 90 5.97 -24.47 -24.49
CA HIS A 90 6.74 -23.91 -23.40
C HIS A 90 6.77 -24.97 -22.30
N ARG A 91 7.89 -25.67 -22.20
CA ARG A 91 8.21 -26.46 -21.01
C ARG A 91 8.25 -25.46 -19.85
N ARG A 92 7.15 -25.37 -19.10
CA ARG A 92 7.14 -24.72 -17.79
C ARG A 92 8.17 -25.49 -16.96
N ARG A 93 9.34 -24.89 -16.73
CA ARG A 93 10.28 -25.37 -15.71
C ARG A 93 9.53 -25.37 -14.39
N GLY A 94 9.49 -26.52 -13.73
CA GLY A 94 8.82 -26.73 -12.46
C GLY A 94 9.50 -25.99 -11.31
N GLY A 95 9.29 -24.69 -11.21
CA GLY A 95 9.29 -23.98 -9.94
C GLY A 95 7.84 -23.96 -9.43
N ARG A 96 7.61 -24.25 -8.15
CA ARG A 96 6.32 -23.94 -7.53
C ARG A 96 6.00 -22.47 -7.82
N PRO A 97 4.84 -22.11 -8.38
CA PRO A 97 4.52 -20.72 -8.63
C PRO A 97 4.50 -19.99 -7.28
N VAL A 98 5.25 -18.90 -7.18
CA VAL A 98 5.12 -17.95 -6.08
C VAL A 98 3.79 -17.25 -6.31
N SER A 99 2.81 -17.48 -5.45
CA SER A 99 1.47 -16.92 -5.63
C SER A 99 1.45 -15.43 -5.33
N LEU A 100 2.14 -14.97 -4.29
CA LEU A 100 2.32 -13.55 -4.02
C LEU A 100 3.50 -13.03 -4.83
N ALA A 101 3.19 -12.32 -5.91
CA ALA A 101 4.17 -11.77 -6.84
C ALA A 101 4.83 -10.49 -6.32
N LEU A 102 4.18 -9.77 -5.38
CA LEU A 102 4.67 -8.51 -4.82
C LEU A 102 4.21 -8.35 -3.37
N TYR A 103 5.12 -7.88 -2.52
CA TYR A 103 4.84 -7.37 -1.18
C TYR A 103 5.14 -5.88 -1.20
N ARG A 104 4.12 -5.03 -1.11
CA ARG A 104 4.22 -3.60 -1.37
C ARG A 104 3.78 -2.78 -0.16
N ILE A 105 4.54 -1.74 0.14
CA ILE A 105 4.16 -0.67 1.06
C ILE A 105 3.72 0.53 0.21
N ASP A 106 2.46 0.95 0.34
CA ASP A 106 1.91 2.14 -0.32
C ASP A 106 0.82 2.74 0.56
N ASP A 107 1.04 3.92 1.12
CA ASP A 107 0.12 4.55 2.09
C ASP A 107 -1.21 5.04 1.47
N ARG A 108 -1.30 5.07 0.14
CA ARG A 108 -2.56 5.29 -0.60
C ARG A 108 -3.33 4.00 -0.86
N LEU A 109 -2.79 2.87 -0.40
CA LEU A 109 -3.38 1.55 -0.50
C LEU A 109 -3.75 1.21 -1.95
N ILE A 110 -5.00 0.81 -2.22
CA ILE A 110 -5.42 0.42 -3.57
C ILE A 110 -5.66 1.68 -4.41
N HIS A 111 -4.80 1.90 -5.41
CA HIS A 111 -4.93 2.98 -6.40
C HIS A 111 -4.39 2.56 -7.76
N GLY A 112 -4.40 3.48 -8.73
CA GLY A 112 -4.04 3.20 -10.13
C GLY A 112 -2.67 2.55 -10.34
N GLN A 113 -1.62 2.91 -9.59
CA GLN A 113 -0.32 2.26 -9.79
C GLN A 113 -0.30 0.83 -9.24
N VAL A 114 -1.01 0.56 -8.14
CA VAL A 114 -1.15 -0.81 -7.61
C VAL A 114 -1.93 -1.67 -8.61
N VAL A 115 -3.11 -1.21 -9.02
CA VAL A 115 -4.03 -2.07 -9.77
C VAL A 115 -3.72 -2.12 -11.27
N LEU A 116 -3.47 -0.96 -11.89
CA LEU A 116 -3.16 -0.90 -13.32
C LEU A 116 -1.66 -1.04 -13.56
N GLY A 117 -0.84 -0.35 -12.76
CA GLY A 117 0.61 -0.33 -12.92
C GLY A 117 1.26 -1.68 -12.60
N TRP A 118 0.92 -2.30 -11.48
CA TRP A 118 1.45 -3.60 -11.07
C TRP A 118 0.49 -4.75 -11.39
N GLY A 119 -0.81 -4.54 -11.19
CA GLY A 119 -1.81 -5.59 -11.36
C GLY A 119 -1.88 -6.17 -12.77
N GLN A 120 -1.88 -5.33 -13.81
CA GLN A 120 -1.94 -5.82 -15.20
C GLN A 120 -0.66 -6.53 -15.65
N PRO A 121 0.56 -5.96 -15.52
CA PRO A 121 1.77 -6.64 -16.00
C PRO A 121 2.09 -7.94 -15.26
N LEU A 122 1.63 -8.09 -14.02
CA LEU A 122 1.80 -9.30 -13.21
C LEU A 122 0.59 -10.25 -13.25
N ASP A 123 -0.45 -9.93 -14.05
CA ASP A 123 -1.71 -10.68 -14.14
C ASP A 123 -2.38 -10.94 -12.78
N ILE A 124 -2.27 -9.99 -11.85
CA ILE A 124 -2.75 -10.13 -10.47
C ILE A 124 -4.26 -10.38 -10.45
N ARG A 125 -4.65 -11.40 -9.68
CA ARG A 125 -6.03 -11.85 -9.51
C ARG A 125 -6.59 -11.60 -8.13
N PHE A 126 -5.73 -11.30 -7.15
CA PHE A 126 -6.19 -10.87 -5.83
C PHE A 126 -5.21 -9.93 -5.14
N ILE A 127 -5.73 -9.11 -4.23
CA ILE A 127 -4.96 -8.25 -3.33
C ILE A 127 -5.26 -8.68 -1.90
N VAL A 128 -4.22 -8.86 -1.08
CA VAL A 128 -4.33 -8.96 0.38
C VAL A 128 -4.00 -7.59 0.94
N LEU A 129 -5.03 -6.83 1.29
CA LEU A 129 -4.91 -5.52 1.93
C LEU A 129 -4.83 -5.73 3.45
N VAL A 130 -3.67 -5.44 4.02
CA VAL A 130 -3.40 -5.61 5.45
C VAL A 130 -3.48 -4.26 6.14
N ASP A 131 -4.59 -4.03 6.83
CA ASP A 131 -4.88 -2.82 7.58
C ASP A 131 -5.99 -3.12 8.61
N ASP A 132 -5.68 -2.96 9.89
CA ASP A 132 -6.59 -3.35 10.97
C ASP A 132 -7.88 -2.53 10.99
N ALA A 133 -7.80 -1.24 10.67
CA ALA A 133 -8.96 -0.35 10.68
C ALA A 133 -9.90 -0.68 9.52
N ILE A 134 -9.35 -0.84 8.32
CA ILE A 134 -10.13 -1.20 7.14
C ILE A 134 -10.71 -2.61 7.29
N ALA A 135 -9.95 -3.57 7.81
CA ALA A 135 -10.45 -4.93 8.04
C ALA A 135 -11.68 -4.97 8.95
N ALA A 136 -11.77 -4.05 9.91
CA ALA A 136 -12.90 -3.90 10.83
C ALA A 136 -14.09 -3.11 10.26
N SER A 137 -13.90 -2.40 9.13
CA SER A 137 -14.87 -1.44 8.58
C SER A 137 -15.55 -2.00 7.34
N GLU A 138 -16.82 -2.39 7.43
CA GLU A 138 -17.58 -2.87 6.25
C GLU A 138 -17.67 -1.83 5.13
N TRP A 139 -17.94 -0.58 5.50
CA TRP A 139 -18.03 0.52 4.54
C TRP A 139 -16.71 0.75 3.78
N GLU A 140 -15.56 0.77 4.46
CA GLU A 140 -14.26 0.94 3.78
C GLU A 140 -13.91 -0.27 2.91
N ARG A 141 -14.22 -1.49 3.36
CA ARG A 141 -14.03 -2.70 2.55
C ARG A 141 -14.83 -2.63 1.25
N ASP A 142 -16.06 -2.16 1.29
CA ASP A 142 -16.88 -2.02 0.10
C ASP A 142 -16.36 -0.94 -0.85
N LEU A 143 -15.86 0.19 -0.32
CA LEU A 143 -15.19 1.20 -1.13
C LEU A 143 -13.99 0.60 -1.90
N TYR A 144 -13.14 -0.17 -1.23
CA TYR A 144 -11.99 -0.80 -1.87
C TYR A 144 -12.36 -1.87 -2.89
N ARG A 145 -13.42 -2.63 -2.65
CA ARG A 145 -13.95 -3.60 -3.63
C ARG A 145 -14.46 -2.90 -4.90
N MET A 146 -15.06 -1.73 -4.77
CA MET A 146 -15.48 -0.93 -5.93
C MET A 146 -14.30 -0.33 -6.70
N ALA A 147 -13.15 -0.13 -6.06
CA ALA A 147 -11.96 0.45 -6.67
C ALA A 147 -11.14 -0.55 -7.50
N VAL A 148 -11.38 -1.86 -7.36
CA VAL A 148 -10.68 -2.89 -8.13
C VAL A 148 -11.45 -3.32 -9.39
N PRO A 149 -10.76 -3.65 -10.51
CA PRO A 149 -11.37 -4.14 -11.72
C PRO A 149 -12.10 -5.48 -11.52
N PRO A 150 -13.09 -5.79 -12.38
CA PRO A 150 -13.76 -7.07 -12.36
C PRO A 150 -12.78 -8.26 -12.47
N GLY A 151 -12.98 -9.26 -11.61
CA GLY A 151 -12.18 -10.48 -11.58
C GLY A 151 -10.90 -10.39 -10.74
N MET A 152 -10.67 -9.26 -10.06
CA MET A 152 -9.65 -9.13 -9.01
C MET A 152 -10.32 -9.16 -7.64
N ASP A 153 -9.99 -10.16 -6.82
CA ASP A 153 -10.52 -10.27 -5.46
C ASP A 153 -9.72 -9.39 -4.48
N VAL A 154 -10.36 -8.95 -3.39
CA VAL A 154 -9.67 -8.25 -2.29
C VAL A 154 -9.95 -8.97 -0.98
N TYR A 155 -8.89 -9.42 -0.33
CA TYR A 155 -8.89 -9.93 1.04
C TYR A 155 -8.48 -8.78 1.96
N PHE A 156 -9.25 -8.57 3.03
CA PHE A 156 -8.95 -7.57 4.04
C PHE A 156 -8.53 -8.28 5.31
N GLU A 157 -7.30 -8.05 5.75
CA GLU A 157 -6.72 -8.74 6.90
C GLU A 157 -6.24 -7.72 7.92
N THR A 158 -6.35 -8.08 9.19
CA THR A 158 -5.51 -7.45 10.22
C THR A 158 -4.06 -7.91 10.06
N ALA A 159 -3.10 -7.21 10.63
CA ALA A 159 -1.71 -7.64 10.66
C ALA A 159 -1.58 -9.05 11.26
N ALA A 160 -2.24 -9.32 12.38
CA ALA A 160 -2.24 -10.63 13.04
C ALA A 160 -2.92 -11.73 12.18
N GLY A 161 -4.04 -11.41 11.54
CA GLY A 161 -4.75 -12.33 10.64
C GLY A 161 -3.90 -12.68 9.44
N CYS A 162 -3.26 -11.68 8.83
CA CYS A 162 -2.34 -11.86 7.72
C CYS A 162 -1.15 -12.75 8.12
N CYS A 163 -0.49 -12.48 9.25
CA CYS A 163 0.62 -13.31 9.73
C CYS A 163 0.21 -14.79 9.90
N SER A 164 -1.01 -15.03 10.40
CA SER A 164 -1.54 -16.39 10.61
C SER A 164 -1.88 -17.10 9.30
N ARG A 165 -2.32 -16.36 8.27
CA ARG A 165 -2.78 -16.90 6.98
C ARG A 165 -1.81 -16.66 5.83
N LEU A 166 -0.64 -16.09 6.07
CA LEU A 166 0.34 -15.74 5.04
C LEU A 166 0.66 -16.93 4.14
N ASP A 167 0.79 -18.10 4.75
CA ASP A 167 1.11 -19.35 4.11
C ASP A 167 -0.05 -19.91 3.25
N GLU A 168 -1.30 -19.55 3.54
CA GLU A 168 -2.47 -19.81 2.69
C GLU A 168 -2.39 -18.95 1.43
N PHE A 169 -2.20 -17.63 1.58
CA PHE A 169 -2.07 -16.71 0.46
C PHE A 169 -0.89 -17.08 -0.44
N ARG A 170 0.24 -17.53 0.13
CA ARG A 170 1.44 -18.01 -0.58
C ARG A 170 1.24 -19.33 -1.35
N ARG A 171 0.14 -20.05 -1.11
CA ARG A 171 -0.22 -21.30 -1.80
C ARG A 171 -1.36 -21.14 -2.80
N ASP A 172 -2.01 -19.97 -2.86
CA ASP A 172 -3.06 -19.70 -3.86
C ASP A 172 -2.49 -19.91 -5.29
N PRO A 173 -3.15 -20.66 -6.17
CA PRO A 173 -2.64 -20.86 -7.52
C PRO A 173 -2.64 -19.60 -8.39
N ARG A 174 -3.38 -18.56 -7.99
CA ARG A 174 -3.50 -17.29 -8.69
C ARG A 174 -2.39 -16.33 -8.24
N PRO A 175 -1.90 -15.43 -9.11
CA PRO A 175 -0.96 -14.39 -8.71
C PRO A 175 -1.67 -13.31 -7.87
N GLY A 176 -1.04 -12.87 -6.79
CA GLY A 176 -1.55 -11.90 -5.83
C GLY A 176 -0.54 -10.84 -5.42
N ILE A 177 -1.02 -9.74 -4.85
CA ILE A 177 -0.20 -8.71 -4.19
C ILE A 177 -0.57 -8.69 -2.71
N LEU A 178 0.42 -8.65 -1.82
CA LEU A 178 0.24 -8.26 -0.42
C LEU A 178 0.57 -6.77 -0.29
N LEU A 179 -0.36 -6.01 0.27
CA LEU A 179 -0.30 -4.56 0.33
C LEU A 179 -0.50 -4.08 1.77
N THR A 180 0.41 -3.23 2.24
CA THR A 180 0.30 -2.54 3.54
C THR A 180 0.37 -1.02 3.33
N GLY A 181 -0.26 -0.26 4.22
CA GLY A 181 -0.18 1.20 4.22
C GLY A 181 1.09 1.76 4.83
N ASP A 182 1.73 1.00 5.71
CA ASP A 182 2.87 1.46 6.48
C ASP A 182 3.97 0.40 6.61
N VAL A 183 5.15 0.87 7.03
CA VAL A 183 6.37 0.06 7.15
C VAL A 183 6.29 -0.92 8.32
N ASN A 184 5.64 -0.54 9.43
CA ASN A 184 5.59 -1.37 10.64
C ASN A 184 4.68 -2.59 10.44
N THR A 185 3.54 -2.43 9.77
CA THR A 185 2.67 -3.54 9.37
C THR A 185 3.42 -4.52 8.45
N MET A 186 4.14 -4.02 7.45
CA MET A 186 4.97 -4.89 6.59
C MET A 186 6.09 -5.57 7.38
N ARG A 187 6.72 -4.88 8.32
CA ARG A 187 7.75 -5.47 9.20
C ARG A 187 7.18 -6.63 10.02
N ALA A 188 5.97 -6.50 10.55
CA ALA A 188 5.29 -7.57 11.27
C ALA A 188 5.01 -8.78 10.37
N VAL A 189 4.49 -8.56 9.15
CA VAL A 189 4.26 -9.62 8.16
C VAL A 189 5.58 -10.30 7.78
N ALA A 190 6.62 -9.51 7.47
CA ALA A 190 7.95 -10.00 7.12
C ALA A 190 8.59 -10.83 8.25
N ALA A 191 8.34 -10.47 9.51
CA ALA A 191 8.83 -11.22 10.66
C ALA A 191 8.23 -12.64 10.78
N SER A 192 7.07 -12.89 10.15
CA SER A 192 6.44 -14.22 10.09
C SER A 192 7.10 -15.16 9.06
N GLY A 193 8.04 -14.64 8.26
CA GLY A 193 8.84 -15.40 7.30
C GLY A 193 8.19 -15.57 5.93
N GLY A 194 8.96 -16.09 4.98
CA GLY A 194 8.46 -16.41 3.64
C GLY A 194 8.27 -15.22 2.68
N VAL A 195 8.59 -14.00 3.12
CA VAL A 195 8.62 -12.78 2.31
C VAL A 195 10.01 -12.66 1.65
N PRO A 196 10.14 -12.80 0.31
CA PRO A 196 11.45 -12.77 -0.34
C PRO A 196 11.95 -11.34 -0.62
N ALA A 197 11.02 -10.41 -0.86
CA ALA A 197 11.33 -9.03 -1.18
C ALA A 197 10.16 -8.11 -0.80
N VAL A 198 10.47 -6.87 -0.44
CA VAL A 198 9.54 -5.79 -0.15
C VAL A 198 9.79 -4.61 -1.10
N ASN A 199 8.71 -4.07 -1.63
CA ASN A 199 8.70 -2.94 -2.55
C ASN A 199 8.09 -1.70 -1.87
N LEU A 200 8.84 -0.61 -1.83
CA LEU A 200 8.33 0.71 -1.43
C LEU A 200 7.73 1.40 -2.64
N GLY A 201 6.41 1.58 -2.57
CA GLY A 201 5.62 2.11 -3.66
C GLY A 201 5.34 3.60 -3.57
N GLY A 202 4.93 4.03 -2.39
CA GLY A 202 4.57 5.40 -2.08
C GLY A 202 4.48 5.56 -0.58
N ILE A 203 5.37 6.36 0.00
CA ILE A 203 5.29 6.77 1.40
C ILE A 203 5.37 8.29 1.37
N HIS A 204 4.23 8.96 1.52
CA HIS A 204 4.10 10.39 1.29
C HIS A 204 4.54 11.19 2.51
N HIS A 205 4.81 12.47 2.25
CA HIS A 205 5.28 13.41 3.24
C HIS A 205 4.34 13.48 4.46
N ARG A 206 4.95 13.43 5.64
CA ARG A 206 4.38 13.82 6.93
C ARG A 206 5.42 14.68 7.62
N SER A 207 5.02 15.49 8.60
CA SER A 207 5.88 16.49 9.26
C SER A 207 7.13 15.91 9.93
N ASP A 208 7.12 14.63 10.25
CA ASP A 208 8.17 13.84 10.90
C ASP A 208 9.03 13.03 9.91
N ARG A 209 8.73 13.07 8.61
CA ARG A 209 9.42 12.29 7.57
C ARG A 209 10.37 13.16 6.76
N THR A 210 11.54 12.62 6.47
CA THR A 210 12.51 13.22 5.55
C THR A 210 12.37 12.62 4.16
N GLN A 211 12.48 13.45 3.11
CA GLN A 211 12.44 12.97 1.74
C GLN A 211 13.67 12.12 1.41
N ARG A 212 13.45 10.91 0.88
CA ARG A 212 14.52 10.03 0.36
C ARG A 212 14.44 9.87 -1.16
N LEU A 213 13.23 9.80 -1.70
CA LEU A 213 12.94 9.83 -3.14
C LEU A 213 11.72 10.74 -3.39
N ARG A 214 11.42 11.05 -4.65
CA ARG A 214 10.23 11.85 -5.02
C ARG A 214 8.90 11.30 -4.46
N TYR A 215 8.83 9.99 -4.22
CA TYR A 215 7.64 9.27 -3.77
C TYR A 215 7.88 8.49 -2.46
N VAL A 216 9.03 8.67 -1.80
CA VAL A 216 9.37 7.99 -0.54
C VAL A 216 9.93 9.02 0.44
N PHE A 217 9.17 9.23 1.51
CA PHE A 217 9.54 10.02 2.68
C PHE A 217 9.55 9.07 3.88
N LEU A 218 10.58 9.11 4.72
CA LEU A 218 10.72 8.19 5.84
C LEU A 218 11.01 8.94 7.13
N ALA A 219 10.36 8.51 8.20
CA ALA A 219 10.74 8.89 9.56
C ALA A 219 11.91 8.01 10.05
N PRO A 220 12.69 8.45 11.04
CA PRO A 220 13.85 7.70 11.53
C PRO A 220 13.51 6.27 12.01
N ASP A 221 12.35 6.07 12.62
CA ASP A 221 11.86 4.76 13.06
C ASP A 221 11.47 3.86 11.88
N GLU A 222 10.90 4.42 10.81
CA GLU A 222 10.61 3.70 9.57
C GLU A 222 11.90 3.25 8.88
N GLU A 223 12.96 4.06 8.90
CA GLU A 223 14.28 3.66 8.38
C GLU A 223 14.87 2.48 9.16
N LEU A 224 14.77 2.50 10.50
CA LEU A 224 15.17 1.39 11.35
C LEU A 224 14.35 0.14 11.04
N ALA A 225 13.03 0.27 10.87
CA ALA A 225 12.15 -0.83 10.52
C ALA A 225 12.49 -1.46 9.16
N LEU A 226 12.86 -0.66 8.15
CA LEU A 226 13.32 -1.16 6.85
C LEU A 226 14.67 -1.88 6.96
N ARG A 227 15.60 -1.38 7.80
CA ARG A 227 16.85 -2.08 8.09
C ARG A 227 16.61 -3.42 8.78
N ASP A 228 15.66 -3.50 9.69
CA ASP A 228 15.28 -4.76 10.34
C ASP A 228 14.71 -5.78 9.35
N ILE A 229 13.90 -5.34 8.39
CA ILE A 229 13.41 -6.19 7.30
C ILE A 229 14.61 -6.71 6.48
N ALA A 230 15.52 -5.82 6.07
CA ALA A 230 16.69 -6.19 5.28
C ALA A 230 17.65 -7.14 6.02
N ALA A 231 17.83 -6.95 7.34
CA ALA A 231 18.66 -7.80 8.18
C ALA A 231 18.19 -9.27 8.23
N ARG A 232 16.93 -9.54 7.85
CA ARG A 232 16.38 -10.91 7.70
C ARG A 232 16.69 -11.55 6.34
N GLY A 233 17.50 -10.90 5.51
CA GLY A 233 17.80 -11.35 4.14
C GLY A 233 16.71 -11.04 3.12
N ILE A 234 15.77 -10.15 3.46
CA ILE A 234 14.67 -9.75 2.59
C ILE A 234 15.13 -8.57 1.73
N ALA A 235 15.04 -8.69 0.40
CA ALA A 235 15.41 -7.59 -0.48
C ALA A 235 14.42 -6.43 -0.35
N VAL A 236 14.91 -5.23 -0.02
CA VAL A 236 14.09 -4.02 0.06
C VAL A 236 14.46 -3.07 -1.08
N THR A 237 13.47 -2.68 -1.87
CA THR A 237 13.66 -1.75 -3.01
C THR A 237 12.54 -0.73 -3.07
N ALA A 238 12.81 0.47 -3.57
CA ALA A 238 11.78 1.43 -3.96
C ALA A 238 11.55 1.39 -5.46
N GLN A 239 10.29 1.24 -5.86
CA GLN A 239 9.87 1.22 -7.25
C GLN A 239 8.38 1.56 -7.33
N ASP A 240 8.04 2.74 -7.87
CA ASP A 240 6.67 3.22 -7.96
C ASP A 240 5.84 2.43 -9.00
N VAL A 241 6.42 2.14 -10.17
CA VAL A 241 5.82 1.36 -11.26
C VAL A 241 6.84 0.39 -11.89
N PRO A 242 6.42 -0.70 -12.56
CA PRO A 242 7.34 -1.71 -13.09
C PRO A 242 8.37 -1.19 -14.10
N SER A 243 8.05 -0.12 -14.83
CA SER A 243 8.95 0.48 -15.82
C SER A 243 10.06 1.34 -15.22
N SER A 244 9.92 1.76 -13.95
CA SER A 244 10.94 2.54 -13.25
C SER A 244 12.10 1.64 -12.83
N ARG A 245 13.29 2.20 -12.63
CA ARG A 245 14.40 1.50 -11.97
C ARG A 245 14.01 1.19 -10.53
N ALA A 246 14.25 -0.04 -10.09
CA ALA A 246 14.23 -0.40 -8.68
C ALA A 246 15.47 0.19 -7.99
N VAL A 247 15.25 0.99 -6.95
CA VAL A 247 16.30 1.62 -6.15
C VAL A 247 16.53 0.77 -4.89
N PRO A 248 17.75 0.25 -4.65
CA PRO A 248 18.03 -0.59 -3.49
C PRO A 248 18.08 0.23 -2.18
N LEU A 249 17.86 -0.43 -1.04
CA LEU A 249 17.73 0.22 0.28
C LEU A 249 18.94 1.07 0.69
N ASP A 250 20.16 0.62 0.36
CA ASP A 250 21.40 1.36 0.62
C ASP A 250 21.40 2.73 -0.09
N GLU A 251 20.95 2.77 -1.35
CA GLU A 251 20.80 4.01 -2.10
C GLU A 251 19.68 4.88 -1.51
N ILE A 252 18.54 4.29 -1.12
CA ILE A 252 17.42 5.02 -0.49
C ILE A 252 17.87 5.71 0.81
N LEU A 253 18.57 4.98 1.68
CA LEU A 253 19.00 5.49 2.98
C LEU A 253 20.28 6.35 2.89
N GLY A 254 21.06 6.19 1.83
CA GLY A 254 22.23 7.03 1.52
C GLY A 254 21.87 8.36 0.87
N ALA A 255 20.72 8.46 0.18
CA ALA A 255 20.28 9.64 -0.58
C ALA A 255 19.93 10.89 0.25
N GLY A 256 20.34 10.96 1.51
CA GLY A 256 20.19 12.18 2.33
C GLY A 256 21.13 12.23 3.53
N ALA A 257 22.31 11.64 3.45
CA ALA A 257 23.40 12.01 4.35
C ALA A 257 23.93 13.38 3.89
N PRO A 258 23.94 14.43 4.73
CA PRO A 258 24.67 15.65 4.37
C PRO A 258 26.15 15.31 4.25
N SER A 259 26.74 15.71 3.11
CA SER A 259 28.19 15.74 2.90
C SER A 259 28.89 16.63 3.93
#